data_AF-A0AA41VI56-F1
#
_entry.id   AF-A0AA41VI56-F1
#
_cell.length_a   1.000
_cell.length_b   1.000
_cell.length_c   1.000
_cell.angle_alpha   90.00
_cell.angle_beta   90.00
_cell.angle_gamma   90.00
#
_symmetry.space_group_name_H-M   'P 1'
#
loop_
_entity.id
_entity.type
_entity.pdbx_description
1 polymer ?
#
loop_
_entity_poly.entity_id
_entity_poly.type
_entity_poly.pdbx_seq_one_letter_code
_entity_poly.pdbx_strand_id
1 'polypeptide(L)' 'MESKVHGSLARAGKVRGQTPKVAKQDKKKKPRGRAHKRMQYNRRFVTAGQRPNVVHVHQRCIEW' A
#
# COMPACT_ATOMS: atom_id res chain seq x y z
N MET A 1 -36.90 22.30 -14.25
CA MET A 1 -35.69 22.54 -15.07
C MET A 1 -34.89 21.26 -15.05
N GLU A 2 -34.82 20.58 -16.19
CA GLU A 2 -34.19 19.27 -16.37
C GLU A 2 -32.70 19.35 -16.00
N SER A 3 -32.30 18.64 -14.95
CA SER A 3 -30.90 18.55 -14.54
C SER A 3 -30.06 17.90 -15.65
N LYS A 4 -28.84 18.38 -15.90
CA LYS A 4 -27.92 17.85 -16.92
C LYS A 4 -27.57 16.37 -16.62
N VAL A 5 -28.31 15.44 -17.20
CA VAL A 5 -28.12 13.99 -17.04
C VAL A 5 -26.81 13.50 -17.69
N HIS A 6 -26.25 14.26 -18.63
CA HIS A 6 -25.10 13.85 -19.44
C HIS A 6 -23.91 14.80 -19.28
N GLY A 7 -22.88 14.34 -18.56
CA GLY A 7 -21.57 14.97 -18.48
C GLY A 7 -20.61 14.48 -19.58
N SER A 8 -19.42 15.08 -19.65
CA SER A 8 -18.36 14.66 -20.57
C SER A 8 -17.71 13.33 -20.12
N LEU A 9 -17.77 12.32 -20.99
CA LEU A 9 -17.07 11.04 -20.80
C LEU A 9 -15.58 11.09 -21.19
N ALA A 10 -15.11 12.21 -21.76
CA ALA A 10 -13.77 12.32 -22.37
C ALA A 10 -12.61 12.18 -21.37
N ARG A 11 -12.87 12.33 -20.07
CA ARG A 11 -11.85 12.21 -19.01
C ARG A 11 -11.78 10.83 -18.37
N ALA A 12 -12.62 9.89 -18.79
CA ALA A 12 -12.61 8.53 -18.24
C ALA A 12 -11.23 7.88 -18.45
N GLY A 13 -10.61 7.41 -17.37
CA GLY A 13 -9.32 6.73 -17.42
C GLY A 13 -8.09 7.61 -17.66
N LYS A 14 -8.21 8.95 -17.78
CA LYS A 14 -7.09 9.88 -18.07
C LYS A 14 -5.85 9.60 -17.21
N VAL A 15 -6.03 9.48 -15.90
CA VAL A 15 -4.91 9.31 -14.95
C VAL A 15 -4.24 7.95 -15.12
N ARG A 16 -4.99 6.86 -15.30
CA ARG A 16 -4.42 5.52 -15.51
C ARG A 16 -3.68 5.40 -16.84
N GLY A 17 -4.14 6.11 -17.88
CA GLY A 17 -3.46 6.15 -19.18
C GLY A 17 -2.22 7.05 -19.21
N GLN A 18 -2.20 8.11 -18.39
CA GLN A 18 -1.05 9.01 -18.28
C GLN A 18 0.12 8.39 -17.51
N THR A 19 -0.15 7.52 -16.53
CA THR A 19 0.91 6.94 -15.70
C THR A 19 1.75 5.91 -16.46
N PRO A 20 3.09 5.99 -16.42
CA PRO A 20 3.95 5.01 -17.05
C PRO A 20 3.71 3.63 -16.45
N LYS A 21 3.67 2.58 -17.29
CA LYS A 21 3.44 1.22 -16.83
C LYS A 21 4.70 0.68 -16.15
N VAL A 22 4.72 0.64 -14.83
CA VAL A 22 5.81 0.04 -14.05
C VAL A 22 5.52 -1.45 -13.80
N ALA A 23 6.42 -2.32 -14.24
CA ALA A 23 6.35 -3.75 -13.95
C ALA A 23 6.62 -4.03 -12.46
N LYS A 24 6.08 -5.13 -11.94
CA LYS A 24 6.36 -5.54 -10.56
C LYS A 24 7.81 -5.99 -10.47
N GLN A 25 8.52 -5.46 -9.48
CA GLN A 25 9.87 -5.91 -9.16
C GLN A 25 9.84 -7.34 -8.61
N ASP A 26 10.83 -8.14 -9.01
CA ASP A 26 11.03 -9.47 -8.45
C ASP A 26 11.41 -9.38 -6.98
N LYS A 27 10.61 -10.05 -6.15
CA LYS A 27 10.77 -10.06 -4.70
C LYS A 27 10.83 -11.50 -4.21
N LYS A 28 11.69 -11.75 -3.24
CA LYS A 28 11.77 -13.04 -2.55
C LYS A 28 10.38 -13.41 -2.03
N LYS A 29 9.99 -14.67 -2.26
CA LYS A 29 8.70 -15.20 -1.83
C LYS A 29 8.59 -15.07 -0.31
N LYS A 30 7.54 -14.39 0.16
CA LYS A 30 7.21 -14.40 1.58
C LYS A 30 6.78 -15.81 1.98
N PRO A 31 7.29 -16.36 3.10
CA PRO A 31 6.80 -17.63 3.60
C PRO A 31 5.32 -17.53 3.91
N ARG A 32 4.61 -18.65 3.82
CA ARG A 32 3.17 -18.75 4.07
C ARG A 32 2.90 -19.51 5.38
N GLY A 33 1.68 -19.40 5.91
CA GLY A 33 1.25 -20.14 7.10
C GLY A 33 2.05 -19.80 8.38
N ARG A 34 2.43 -20.84 9.13
CA ARG A 34 3.10 -20.73 10.44
C ARG A 34 4.39 -19.93 10.39
N ALA A 35 5.20 -20.12 9.34
CA ALA A 35 6.46 -19.40 9.19
C ALA A 35 6.24 -17.87 9.06
N HIS A 36 5.16 -17.44 8.39
CA HIS A 36 4.80 -16.03 8.32
C HIS A 36 4.39 -15.46 9.69
N LYS A 37 3.61 -16.22 10.46
CA LYS A 37 3.19 -15.82 11.81
C LYS A 37 4.38 -15.69 12.76
N ARG A 38 5.37 -16.59 12.69
CA ARG A 38 6.63 -16.47 13.45
C ARG A 38 7.37 -15.17 13.13
N MET A 39 7.54 -14.84 11.84
CA MET A 39 8.18 -13.58 11.46
C MET A 39 7.40 -12.34 11.92
N GLN A 40 6.07 -12.37 11.87
CA GLN A 40 5.22 -11.28 12.36
C GLN A 40 5.37 -11.08 13.87
N TYR A 41 5.34 -12.17 14.66
CA TYR A 41 5.52 -12.12 16.11
C TYR A 41 6.90 -11.56 16.47
N ASN A 42 7.95 -12.09 15.87
CA ASN A 42 9.32 -11.61 16.10
C ASN A 42 9.44 -10.11 15.78
N ARG A 43 8.90 -9.67 14.62
CA ARG A 43 8.95 -8.26 14.20
C ARG A 43 8.16 -7.32 15.10
N ARG A 44 7.01 -7.76 15.65
CA ARG A 44 6.09 -6.92 16.43
C ARG A 44 6.43 -6.88 17.92
N PHE A 45 6.87 -7.98 18.49
CA PHE A 45 6.96 -8.13 19.95
C PHE A 45 8.38 -8.37 20.43
N VAL A 46 9.20 -9.10 19.67
CA VAL A 46 10.58 -9.44 20.10
C VAL A 46 11.58 -8.36 19.69
N THR A 47 11.53 -7.89 18.44
CA THR A 47 12.47 -6.90 17.90
C THR A 47 12.03 -5.45 18.13
N ALA A 48 10.74 -5.20 18.38
CA ALA A 48 10.22 -3.85 18.60
C ALA A 48 10.66 -3.21 19.94
N GLY A 49 11.06 -4.02 20.93
CA GLY A 49 11.56 -3.52 22.22
C GLY A 49 12.93 -2.82 22.17
N GLN A 50 13.66 -2.92 21.06
CA GLN A 50 14.98 -2.30 20.89
C GLN A 50 14.96 -0.95 20.17
N ARG A 51 13.80 -0.52 19.61
CA ARG A 51 13.70 0.72 18.83
C ARG A 51 12.43 1.49 19.22
N PRO A 52 12.52 2.66 19.88
CA PRO A 52 11.36 3.38 20.42
C PRO A 52 10.34 3.87 19.37
N ASN A 53 10.70 3.88 18.08
CA ASN A 53 9.90 4.52 17.02
C ASN A 53 9.24 3.53 16.02
N VAL A 54 9.02 2.26 16.40
CA VAL A 54 8.59 1.20 15.43
C VAL A 54 7.12 0.77 15.58
N VAL A 55 6.38 1.29 16.56
CA VAL A 55 4.94 0.99 16.67
C VAL A 55 4.10 1.58 15.52
N HIS A 56 4.64 2.55 14.78
CA HIS A 56 4.05 3.02 13.53
C HIS A 56 4.65 2.27 12.34
N VAL A 57 4.05 1.13 12.00
CA VAL A 57 4.42 0.30 10.83
C VAL A 57 4.19 1.05 9.49
N HIS A 58 3.68 2.28 9.52
CA HIS A 58 3.51 3.18 8.39
C HIS A 58 3.73 4.66 8.78
N GLN A 59 4.90 5.04 9.32
CA GLN A 59 5.25 6.45 9.63
C GLN A 59 5.44 7.35 8.38
N ARG A 60 4.78 7.05 7.26
CA ARG A 60 4.87 7.83 6.02
C ARG A 60 3.50 8.21 5.46
N CYS A 61 2.49 8.22 6.33
CA CYS A 61 1.09 8.52 5.99
C CYS A 61 0.50 9.68 6.81
N ILE A 62 1.29 10.42 7.59
CA ILE A 62 0.79 11.52 8.45
C ILE A 62 1.39 12.89 8.07
N GLU A 63 2.32 12.93 7.10
CA GLU A 63 2.82 14.18 6.51
C GLU A 63 2.47 14.19 5.02
N TRP A 64 1.17 14.34 4.73
CA TRP A 64 0.49 14.86 3.52
C TRP A 64 -0.98 14.46 3.57
#